data_AF-A0A0D2MYG0-F1
#
_entry.id   AF-A0A0D2MYG0-F1
#
_cell.length_a   1.000
_cell.length_b   1.000
_cell.length_c   1.000
_cell.angle_alpha   90.00
_cell.angle_beta   90.00
_cell.angle_gamma   90.00
#
_symmetry.space_group_name_H-M   'P 1'
#
loop_
_entity.id
_entity.type
_entity.pdbx_description
1 polymer ?
#
loop_
_entity_poly.entity_id
_entity_poly.type
_entity_poly.pdbx_seq_one_letter_code
_entity_poly.pdbx_strand_id
1 'polypeptide(L)'
;MVMGAFIPGLRRKYPPHEYVSAILLVLGLVLFSLADAQTSPSFSVIGVIMVIGALVMDSFLGNLQEAIFNMNPETTQMEMLFCSTVVGLPLLIPPMVLTGEVFEAWNSCSEHLYVYGVLVFEAMATFIGQVSVLSLIAIFGAATTAMVTTARKAVTLLLSYMIFTKPLTQQHGTGLILIAMGITLKLLPVDVKPVYKRVSSASGSSSNGGHEIEEEENPMV
;
A
#
# COMPACT_ATOMS: atom_id res chain seq x y z
N MET A 1 -4.52 -2.18 -9.31
CA MET A 1 -5.12 -3.31 -10.05
C MET A 1 -4.57 -3.45 -11.46
N VAL A 2 -4.57 -2.40 -12.30
CA VAL A 2 -4.03 -2.46 -13.68
C VAL A 2 -2.51 -2.71 -13.71
N MET A 3 -1.73 -2.02 -12.88
CA MET A 3 -0.27 -2.20 -12.84
C MET A 3 0.18 -3.60 -12.37
N GLY A 4 -0.51 -4.21 -11.40
CA GLY A 4 -0.24 -5.59 -10.97
C GLY A 4 -0.53 -6.66 -12.04
N ALA A 5 -1.30 -6.32 -13.07
CA ALA A 5 -1.53 -7.20 -14.22
C ALA A 5 -0.43 -7.05 -15.30
N PHE A 6 0.23 -5.90 -15.37
CA PHE A 6 1.30 -5.61 -16.34
C PHE A 6 2.71 -5.96 -15.85
N ILE A 7 2.94 -6.02 -14.53
CA ILE A 7 4.26 -6.33 -13.98
C ILE A 7 4.63 -7.81 -14.22
N PRO A 8 5.79 -8.11 -14.83
CA PRO A 8 6.26 -9.48 -15.03
C PRO A 8 6.53 -10.15 -13.68
N GLY A 9 5.77 -11.19 -13.34
CA GLY A 9 5.98 -11.98 -12.12
C GLY A 9 4.72 -12.36 -11.36
N LEU A 10 3.69 -11.50 -11.35
CA LEU A 10 2.50 -11.72 -10.50
C LEU A 10 1.19 -12.03 -11.25
N ARG A 11 1.05 -11.69 -12.55
CA ARG A 11 -0.10 -12.02 -13.45
C ARG A 11 -1.42 -12.34 -12.74
N ARG A 12 -1.84 -11.50 -11.79
CA ARG A 12 -2.99 -11.82 -10.94
C ARG A 12 -4.25 -11.36 -11.67
N LYS A 13 -5.10 -12.32 -12.04
CA LYS A 13 -6.45 -12.03 -12.55
C LYS A 13 -7.36 -11.78 -11.36
N TYR A 14 -7.83 -10.54 -11.20
CA TYR A 14 -8.84 -10.23 -10.21
C TYR A 14 -10.21 -10.71 -10.71
N PRO A 15 -11.05 -11.29 -9.85
CA PRO A 15 -12.41 -11.67 -10.22
C PRO A 15 -13.27 -10.42 -10.50
N PRO A 16 -14.31 -10.53 -11.34
CA PRO A 16 -15.09 -9.37 -11.79
C PRO A 16 -15.78 -8.59 -10.65
N HIS A 17 -16.12 -9.24 -9.53
CA HIS A 17 -16.74 -8.58 -8.38
C HIS A 17 -15.77 -7.61 -7.65
N GLU A 18 -14.46 -7.90 -7.67
CA GLU A 18 -13.45 -6.99 -7.11
C GLU A 18 -13.31 -5.72 -7.95
N TYR A 19 -13.47 -5.83 -9.27
CA TYR A 19 -13.52 -4.65 -10.14
C TYR A 19 -14.77 -3.82 -9.91
N VAL A 20 -15.93 -4.46 -9.76
CA VAL A 20 -17.21 -3.76 -9.50
C VAL A 20 -17.17 -3.02 -8.16
N SER A 21 -16.71 -3.67 -7.08
CA SER A 21 -16.55 -3.00 -5.77
C SER A 21 -15.55 -1.84 -5.82
N ALA A 22 -14.42 -1.99 -6.53
CA ALA A 22 -13.44 -0.93 -6.70
C ALA A 22 -14.01 0.27 -7.47
N ILE A 23 -14.73 0.04 -8.58
CA ILE A 23 -15.38 1.10 -9.36
C ILE A 23 -16.41 1.83 -8.51
N LEU A 24 -17.23 1.10 -7.76
CA LEU A 24 -18.29 1.67 -6.93
C LEU A 24 -17.71 2.53 -5.80
N LEU A 25 -16.62 2.08 -5.18
CA LEU A 25 -15.87 2.84 -4.18
C LEU A 25 -15.26 4.12 -4.78
N VAL A 26 -14.62 4.04 -5.95
CA VAL A 26 -14.04 5.21 -6.65
C VAL A 26 -15.13 6.21 -7.03
N LEU A 27 -16.26 5.75 -7.59
CA LEU A 27 -17.40 6.61 -7.92
C LEU A 27 -17.95 7.32 -6.68
N GLY A 28 -18.07 6.61 -5.56
CA GLY A 28 -18.48 7.19 -4.29
C GLY A 28 -17.54 8.30 -3.81
N LEU A 29 -16.23 8.06 -3.87
CA LEU A 29 -15.21 9.06 -3.52
C LEU A 29 -15.20 10.26 -4.47
N VAL A 30 -15.39 10.05 -5.79
CA VAL A 30 -15.46 11.14 -6.77
C VAL A 30 -16.69 12.00 -6.52
N LEU A 31 -17.87 11.40 -6.34
CA LEU A 31 -19.10 12.15 -6.04
C LEU A 31 -18.98 12.89 -4.71
N PHE A 32 -18.40 12.25 -3.70
CA PHE A 32 -18.13 12.89 -2.42
C PHE A 32 -17.18 14.09 -2.56
N SER A 33 -16.07 13.91 -3.29
CA SER A 33 -15.07 14.96 -3.52
C SER A 33 -15.62 16.09 -4.40
N LEU A 34 -16.50 15.79 -5.35
CA LEU A 34 -17.15 16.80 -6.19
C LEU A 34 -18.11 17.65 -5.37
N ALA A 35 -18.89 17.02 -4.47
CA ALA A 35 -19.75 17.73 -3.54
C ALA A 35 -18.94 18.66 -2.62
N ASP A 36 -17.77 18.22 -2.15
CA ASP A 36 -16.86 19.04 -1.34
C ASP A 36 -16.24 20.20 -2.14
N ALA A 37 -15.84 19.95 -3.39
CA ALA A 37 -15.31 20.98 -4.28
C ALA A 37 -16.32 22.11 -4.56
N GLN A 38 -17.63 21.82 -4.56
CA GLN A 38 -18.67 22.84 -4.70
C GLN A 38 -18.85 23.67 -3.42
N THR A 39 -18.54 23.12 -2.25
CA THR A 39 -18.64 23.82 -0.97
C THR A 39 -17.37 24.58 -0.58
N SER A 40 -16.23 24.24 -1.20
CA SER A 40 -14.89 24.71 -0.82
C SER A 40 -14.24 25.53 -1.96
N PRO A 41 -14.08 26.86 -1.83
CA PRO A 41 -13.73 27.77 -2.95
C PRO A 41 -12.26 27.74 -3.44
N SER A 42 -11.41 26.81 -2.99
CA SER A 42 -9.98 26.76 -3.35
C SER A 42 -9.60 25.49 -4.13
N PHE A 43 -10.35 25.14 -5.18
CA PHE A 43 -10.01 24.00 -6.03
C PHE A 43 -8.96 24.38 -7.08
N SER A 44 -7.73 23.90 -6.91
CA SER A 44 -6.62 24.20 -7.83
C SER A 44 -6.29 23.01 -8.71
N VAL A 45 -6.44 23.18 -10.02
CA VAL A 45 -6.22 22.12 -11.03
C VAL A 45 -4.79 21.59 -11.00
N ILE A 46 -3.79 22.44 -10.71
CA ILE A 46 -2.39 22.01 -10.57
C ILE A 46 -2.21 21.01 -9.42
N GLY A 47 -2.92 21.21 -8.30
CA GLY A 47 -2.92 20.28 -7.17
C GLY A 47 -3.49 18.92 -7.55
N VAL A 48 -4.57 18.90 -8.35
CA VAL A 48 -5.17 17.66 -8.86
C VAL A 48 -4.18 16.88 -9.73
N ILE A 49 -3.48 17.57 -10.63
CA ILE A 49 -2.47 16.95 -11.50
C ILE A 49 -1.33 16.35 -10.66
N MET A 50 -0.85 17.06 -9.64
CA MET A 50 0.19 16.55 -8.73
C MET A 50 -0.28 15.31 -7.96
N VAL A 51 -1.53 15.30 -7.48
CA VAL A 51 -2.11 14.13 -6.78
C VAL A 51 -2.23 12.93 -7.72
N ILE A 52 -2.67 13.12 -8.97
CA ILE A 52 -2.74 12.03 -9.95
C ILE A 52 -1.34 11.45 -10.21
N GLY A 53 -0.33 12.31 -10.41
CA GLY A 53 1.05 11.90 -10.58
C GLY A 53 1.58 11.09 -9.38
N ALA A 54 1.34 11.58 -8.17
CA ALA A 54 1.72 10.88 -6.95
C ALA A 54 1.05 9.50 -6.82
N LEU A 55 -0.26 9.39 -7.11
CA LEU A 55 -1.00 8.13 -7.05
C LEU A 55 -0.51 7.09 -8.07
N VAL A 56 -0.04 7.54 -9.25
CA VAL A 56 0.58 6.67 -10.25
C VAL A 56 1.90 6.12 -9.71
N MET A 57 2.75 6.98 -9.14
CA MET A 57 4.03 6.55 -8.54
C MET A 57 3.82 5.63 -7.33
N ASP A 58 2.86 5.94 -6.46
CA ASP A 58 2.46 5.07 -5.33
C ASP A 58 2.02 3.69 -5.81
N SER A 59 1.30 3.64 -6.93
CA SER A 59 0.89 2.37 -7.54
C SER A 59 2.08 1.55 -8.02
N PHE A 60 3.10 2.18 -8.61
CA PHE A 60 4.33 1.48 -8.98
C PHE A 60 5.09 0.97 -7.75
N LEU A 61 5.27 1.84 -6.75
CA LEU A 61 5.98 1.53 -5.53
C LEU A 61 5.36 0.32 -4.81
N GLY A 62 4.04 0.30 -4.60
CA GLY A 62 3.39 -0.81 -3.92
C GLY A 62 3.56 -2.15 -4.63
N ASN A 63 3.47 -2.16 -5.97
CA ASN A 63 3.66 -3.40 -6.74
C ASN A 63 5.14 -3.82 -6.84
N LEU A 64 6.09 -2.86 -6.87
CA LEU A 64 7.52 -3.17 -6.84
C LEU A 64 7.91 -3.78 -5.49
N GLN A 65 7.38 -3.25 -4.39
CA GLN A 65 7.55 -3.83 -3.06
C GLN A 65 7.03 -5.26 -3.00
N GLU A 66 5.84 -5.53 -3.55
CA GLU A 66 5.30 -6.89 -3.65
C GLU A 66 6.20 -7.83 -4.49
N ALA A 67 6.76 -7.32 -5.60
CA ALA A 67 7.68 -8.11 -6.44
C ALA A 67 8.98 -8.47 -5.70
N ILE A 68 9.55 -7.51 -4.95
CA ILE A 68 10.76 -7.74 -4.14
C ILE A 68 10.51 -8.80 -3.06
N PHE A 69 9.38 -8.71 -2.34
CA PHE A 69 9.01 -9.72 -1.34
C PHE A 69 8.78 -11.11 -1.94
N ASN A 70 8.35 -11.21 -3.21
CA ASN A 70 8.21 -12.50 -3.89
C ASN A 70 9.54 -13.05 -4.43
N MET A 71 10.48 -12.19 -4.82
CA MET A 71 11.79 -12.61 -5.32
C MET A 71 12.75 -13.01 -4.20
N ASN A 72 12.69 -12.34 -3.04
CA ASN A 72 13.55 -12.61 -1.89
C ASN A 72 12.71 -12.84 -0.62
N PRO A 73 12.27 -14.07 -0.34
CA PRO A 73 11.49 -14.39 0.86
C PRO A 73 12.28 -14.23 2.18
N GLU A 74 13.61 -14.16 2.12
CA GLU A 74 14.50 -13.92 3.26
C GLU A 74 14.62 -12.41 3.63
N THR A 75 14.15 -11.50 2.76
CA THR A 75 14.25 -10.06 3.02
C THR A 75 13.20 -9.61 4.02
N THR A 76 13.64 -9.04 5.14
CA THR A 76 12.74 -8.57 6.20
C THR A 76 12.08 -7.25 5.79
N GLN A 77 10.80 -7.04 6.12
CA GLN A 77 10.08 -5.76 5.87
C GLN A 77 10.84 -4.53 6.35
N MET A 78 11.54 -4.67 7.48
CA MET A 78 12.37 -3.63 8.08
C MET A 78 13.60 -3.29 7.23
N GLU A 79 14.20 -4.27 6.57
CA GLU A 79 15.35 -4.09 5.68
C GLU A 79 14.93 -3.34 4.40
N MET A 80 13.79 -3.71 3.82
CA MET A 80 13.25 -2.99 2.67
C MET A 80 12.89 -1.54 3.02
N LEU A 81 12.28 -1.31 4.20
CA LEU A 81 11.97 0.04 4.68
C LEU A 81 13.25 0.85 4.92
N PHE A 82 14.27 0.24 5.51
CA PHE A 82 15.55 0.86 5.78
C PHE A 82 16.25 1.25 4.46
N CYS A 83 16.39 0.32 3.52
CA CYS A 83 16.99 0.59 2.21
C CYS A 83 16.21 1.67 1.44
N SER A 84 14.88 1.60 1.43
CA SER A 84 14.04 2.61 0.76
C SER A 84 14.18 4.00 1.40
N THR A 85 14.32 4.08 2.72
CA THR A 85 14.46 5.35 3.44
C THR A 85 15.87 5.92 3.28
N VAL A 86 16.90 5.08 3.35
CA VAL A 86 18.31 5.47 3.16
C VAL A 86 18.56 5.97 1.74
N VAL A 87 17.94 5.35 0.73
CA VAL A 87 18.03 5.81 -0.66
C VAL A 87 17.11 7.03 -0.92
N GLY A 88 15.95 7.08 -0.28
CA GLY A 88 14.99 8.18 -0.44
C GLY A 88 15.44 9.50 0.18
N LEU A 89 16.13 9.45 1.33
CA LEU A 89 16.53 10.64 2.08
C LEU A 89 17.48 11.57 1.27
N PRO A 90 18.56 11.08 0.63
CA PRO A 90 19.39 11.90 -0.26
C PRO A 90 18.65 12.43 -1.48
N LEU A 91 17.58 11.77 -1.93
CA LEU A 91 16.79 12.18 -3.09
C LEU A 91 15.80 13.30 -2.72
N LEU A 92 15.33 13.33 -1.47
CA LEU A 92 14.43 14.35 -0.95
C LEU A 92 15.12 15.63 -0.48
N ILE A 93 16.39 15.57 -0.06
CA ILE A 93 17.13 16.76 0.42
C ILE A 93 17.26 17.85 -0.66
N PRO A 94 17.72 17.57 -1.90
CA PRO A 94 17.92 18.60 -2.92
C PRO A 94 16.66 19.43 -3.25
N PRO A 95 15.49 18.84 -3.52
CA PRO A 95 14.30 19.64 -3.81
C PRO A 95 13.88 20.50 -2.62
N MET A 96 13.94 19.98 -1.39
CA MET A 96 13.59 20.77 -0.18
C MET A 96 14.54 21.95 0.06
N VAL A 97 15.84 21.78 -0.25
CA VAL A 97 16.83 22.87 -0.15
C VAL A 97 16.58 23.92 -1.24
N LEU A 98 16.21 23.50 -2.45
CA LEU A 98 15.91 24.41 -3.57
C LEU A 98 14.64 25.24 -3.35
N THR A 99 13.59 24.69 -2.71
CA THR A 99 12.41 25.47 -2.33
C THR A 99 12.63 26.35 -1.10
N GLY A 100 13.70 26.13 -0.32
CA GLY A 100 14.02 26.89 0.89
C GLY A 100 13.21 26.49 2.12
N GLU A 101 12.29 25.53 1.99
CA GLU A 101 11.39 25.08 3.07
C GLU A 101 12.14 24.51 4.27
N VAL A 102 13.33 23.92 4.07
CA VAL A 102 14.16 23.39 5.16
C VAL A 102 14.56 24.49 6.15
N PHE A 103 14.93 25.67 5.64
CA PHE A 103 15.36 26.78 6.49
C PHE A 103 14.19 27.40 7.25
N GLU A 104 13.02 27.49 6.60
CA GLU A 104 11.81 28.00 7.23
C GLU A 104 11.27 27.04 8.30
N ALA A 105 11.28 25.73 8.02
CA ALA A 105 10.93 24.69 8.99
C ALA A 105 11.88 24.68 10.19
N TRP A 106 13.20 24.87 9.96
CA TRP A 106 14.19 24.94 11.04
C TRP A 106 13.93 26.14 11.96
N ASN A 107 13.66 27.32 11.37
CA ASN A 107 13.39 28.52 12.14
C ASN A 107 12.11 28.35 12.99
N SER A 108 11.03 27.82 12.39
CA SER A 108 9.76 27.57 13.08
C SER A 108 9.88 26.52 14.20
N CYS A 109 10.68 25.46 14.01
CA CYS A 109 10.94 24.48 15.07
C CYS A 109 11.74 25.08 16.23
N SER A 110 12.64 26.04 15.96
CA SER A 110 13.45 26.68 16.99
C SER A 110 12.65 27.63 17.89
N GLU A 111 11.61 28.27 17.35
CA GLU A 111 10.72 29.16 18.11
C GLU A 111 9.75 28.41 19.02
N HIS A 112 9.42 27.15 18.70
CA HIS A 112 8.41 26.37 19.41
C HIS A 112 8.93 24.98 19.80
N LEU A 113 9.53 24.89 20.99
CA LEU A 113 10.12 23.65 21.51
C LEU A 113 9.13 22.47 21.60
N TYR A 114 7.82 22.74 21.71
CA TYR A 114 6.77 21.69 21.70
C TYR A 114 6.68 20.95 20.34
N VAL A 115 7.03 21.61 19.23
CA VAL A 115 6.98 21.03 17.88
C VAL A 115 7.89 19.81 17.78
N TYR A 116 9.06 19.81 18.42
CA TYR A 116 9.94 18.63 18.47
C TYR A 116 9.25 17.41 19.10
N GLY A 117 8.45 17.60 20.15
CA GLY A 117 7.71 16.51 20.79
C GLY A 117 6.65 15.92 19.86
N VAL A 118 5.92 16.78 19.14
CA VAL A 118 4.93 16.35 18.14
C VAL A 118 5.61 15.64 16.98
N LEU A 119 6.73 16.16 16.47
CA LEU A 119 7.49 15.57 15.36
C LEU A 119 8.01 14.17 15.72
N VAL A 120 8.51 13.97 16.95
CA VAL A 120 8.96 12.64 17.39
C VAL A 120 7.78 11.67 17.47
N PHE A 121 6.65 12.09 18.04
CA PHE A 121 5.46 11.24 18.12
C PHE A 121 4.91 10.89 16.74
N GLU A 122 4.89 11.87 15.83
CA GLU A 122 4.47 11.70 14.44
C GLU A 122 5.42 10.77 13.67
N ALA A 123 6.73 10.90 13.88
CA ALA A 123 7.74 10.01 13.28
C ALA A 123 7.56 8.56 13.75
N MET A 124 7.35 8.35 15.06
CA MET A 124 7.09 7.02 15.62
C MET A 124 5.79 6.42 15.05
N ALA A 125 4.71 7.20 15.02
CA ALA A 125 3.43 6.76 14.47
C ALA A 125 3.54 6.42 12.98
N THR A 126 4.24 7.25 12.20
CA THR A 126 4.47 7.04 10.78
C THR A 126 5.30 5.79 10.53
N PHE A 127 6.35 5.57 11.33
CA PHE A 127 7.17 4.36 11.22
C PHE A 127 6.34 3.09 11.43
N ILE A 128 5.54 3.04 12.50
CA ILE A 128 4.63 1.91 12.78
C ILE A 128 3.63 1.72 11.63
N GLY A 129 3.09 2.83 11.11
CA GLY A 129 2.18 2.81 9.97
C GLY A 129 2.81 2.25 8.69
N GLN A 130 4.04 2.65 8.37
CA GLN A 130 4.76 2.15 7.19
C GLN A 130 5.06 0.66 7.32
N VAL A 131 5.57 0.20 8.48
CA VAL A 131 5.82 -1.23 8.74
C VAL A 131 4.53 -2.04 8.61
N SER A 132 3.41 -1.55 9.15
CA SER A 132 2.11 -2.20 9.00
C SER A 132 1.68 -2.32 7.53
N VAL A 133 1.81 -1.25 6.74
CA VAL A 133 1.46 -1.28 5.31
C VAL A 133 2.33 -2.27 4.54
N LEU A 134 3.64 -2.28 4.79
CA LEU A 134 4.57 -3.27 4.20
C LEU A 134 4.17 -4.70 4.56
N SER A 135 3.73 -4.93 5.79
CA SER A 135 3.22 -6.22 6.22
C SER A 135 1.96 -6.65 5.49
N LEU A 136 1.02 -5.73 5.28
CA LEU A 136 -0.17 -6.01 4.48
C LEU A 136 0.19 -6.36 3.04
N ILE A 137 1.16 -5.66 2.43
CA ILE A 137 1.64 -5.97 1.06
C ILE A 137 2.26 -7.36 1.01
N ALA A 138 3.10 -7.72 1.98
CA ALA A 138 3.73 -9.03 2.04
C ALA A 138 2.72 -10.19 2.19
N ILE A 139 1.65 -9.99 2.97
CA ILE A 139 0.65 -11.04 3.27
C ILE A 139 -0.45 -11.11 2.20
N PHE A 140 -1.01 -9.97 1.81
CA PHE A 140 -2.22 -9.89 0.96
C PHE A 140 -1.97 -9.36 -0.44
N GLY A 141 -0.76 -8.87 -0.72
CA GLY A 141 -0.39 -8.23 -1.98
C GLY A 141 -0.75 -6.75 -2.06
N ALA A 142 -0.13 -6.03 -3.00
CA ALA A 142 -0.21 -4.58 -3.14
C ALA A 142 -1.63 -4.08 -3.44
N ALA A 143 -2.39 -4.80 -4.27
CA ALA A 143 -3.73 -4.37 -4.65
C ALA A 143 -4.73 -4.45 -3.49
N THR A 144 -4.67 -5.51 -2.68
CA THR A 144 -5.53 -5.64 -1.51
C THR A 144 -5.21 -4.55 -0.50
N THR A 145 -3.91 -4.30 -0.25
CA THR A 145 -3.45 -3.24 0.65
C THR A 145 -3.89 -1.85 0.19
N ALA A 146 -3.75 -1.54 -1.10
CA ALA A 146 -4.20 -0.25 -1.65
C ALA A 146 -5.71 -0.04 -1.45
N MET A 147 -6.51 -1.10 -1.56
CA MET A 147 -7.95 -1.01 -1.32
C MET A 147 -8.29 -0.83 0.17
N VAL A 148 -7.59 -1.52 1.07
CA VAL A 148 -7.78 -1.37 2.53
C VAL A 148 -7.39 0.04 2.99
N THR A 149 -6.28 0.59 2.50
CA THR A 149 -5.88 1.97 2.85
C THR A 149 -6.84 3.00 2.28
N THR A 150 -7.41 2.76 1.09
CA THR A 150 -8.46 3.62 0.52
C THR A 150 -9.74 3.57 1.36
N ALA A 151 -10.17 2.38 1.79
CA ALA A 151 -11.31 2.24 2.70
C ALA A 151 -11.05 2.96 4.03
N ARG A 152 -9.85 2.81 4.62
CA ARG A 152 -9.45 3.56 5.82
C ARG A 152 -9.55 5.07 5.61
N LYS A 153 -8.98 5.60 4.52
CA LYS A 153 -9.04 7.03 4.17
C LYS A 153 -10.49 7.51 4.06
N ALA A 154 -11.36 6.73 3.42
CA ALA A 154 -12.77 7.04 3.26
C ALA A 154 -13.53 7.07 4.61
N VAL A 155 -13.28 6.10 5.49
CA VAL A 155 -13.90 6.03 6.83
C VAL A 155 -13.42 7.19 7.71
N THR A 156 -12.12 7.51 7.70
CA THR A 156 -11.60 8.66 8.45
C THR A 156 -12.21 9.98 7.97
N LEU A 157 -12.38 10.13 6.66
CA LEU A 157 -13.04 11.28 6.07
C LEU A 157 -14.52 11.35 6.53
N LEU A 158 -15.26 10.25 6.48
CA LEU A 158 -16.64 10.19 6.97
C LEU A 158 -16.74 10.60 8.44
N LEU A 159 -15.85 10.05 9.27
CA LEU A 159 -15.84 10.31 10.71
C LEU A 159 -15.50 11.78 11.01
N SER A 160 -14.59 12.38 10.24
CA SER A 160 -14.27 13.81 10.33
C SER A 160 -15.51 14.67 10.07
N TYR A 161 -16.29 14.37 9.03
CA TYR A 161 -17.53 15.11 8.74
C TYR A 161 -18.60 14.93 9.83
N MET A 162 -18.70 13.74 10.43
CA MET A 162 -19.61 13.49 11.55
C MET A 162 -19.22 14.26 12.82
N ILE A 163 -17.92 14.29 13.16
CA ILE A 163 -17.41 14.93 14.39
C ILE A 163 -17.40 16.45 14.27
N PHE A 164 -17.00 17.00 13.12
CA PHE A 164 -16.89 18.45 12.93
C PHE A 164 -18.20 19.12 12.50
N THR A 165 -19.30 18.36 12.32
CA THR A 165 -20.65 18.87 12.01
C THR A 165 -20.67 19.95 10.91
N LYS A 166 -19.90 19.75 9.83
CA LYS A 166 -20.02 20.59 8.64
C LYS A 166 -21.39 20.38 7.99
N PRO A 167 -22.03 21.40 7.38
CA PRO A 167 -23.34 21.25 6.76
C PRO A 167 -23.27 20.23 5.62
N LEU A 168 -23.73 19.00 5.90
CA LEU A 168 -23.82 17.93 4.92
C LEU A 168 -24.94 18.27 3.93
N THR A 169 -24.56 18.79 2.78
CA THR A 169 -25.44 18.88 1.61
C THR A 169 -25.95 17.50 1.20
N GLN A 170 -27.12 17.46 0.54
CA GLN A 170 -27.76 16.22 0.05
C GLN A 170 -26.82 15.38 -0.84
N GLN A 171 -25.88 16.02 -1.55
CA GLN A 171 -24.92 15.33 -2.42
C GLN A 171 -23.86 14.53 -1.63
N HIS A 172 -23.42 15.00 -0.46
CA HIS A 172 -22.50 14.23 0.38
C HIS A 172 -23.13 12.93 0.89
N GLY A 173 -24.43 12.93 1.17
CA GLY A 173 -25.17 11.73 1.59
C GLY A 173 -25.14 10.63 0.52
N THR A 174 -25.35 10.99 -0.74
CA THR A 174 -25.29 10.02 -1.86
C THR A 174 -23.90 9.44 -2.07
N GLY A 175 -22.84 10.27 -1.97
CA GLY A 175 -21.45 9.80 -2.02
C GLY A 175 -21.12 8.85 -0.86
N LEU A 176 -21.62 9.15 0.34
CA LEU A 176 -21.41 8.33 1.54
C LEU A 176 -22.03 6.94 1.42
N ILE A 177 -23.25 6.86 0.91
CA ILE A 177 -23.97 5.60 0.68
C ILE A 177 -23.23 4.75 -0.35
N LEU A 178 -22.71 5.36 -1.42
CA LEU A 178 -21.91 4.65 -2.43
C LEU A 178 -20.59 4.13 -1.84
N ILE A 179 -19.88 4.93 -1.04
CA ILE A 179 -18.65 4.48 -0.35
C ILE A 179 -18.98 3.31 0.58
N ALA A 180 -20.03 3.42 1.39
CA ALA A 180 -20.48 2.37 2.29
C ALA A 180 -20.81 1.08 1.53
N MET A 181 -21.57 1.18 0.43
CA MET A 181 -21.89 0.04 -0.42
C MET A 181 -20.62 -0.58 -1.05
N GLY A 182 -19.69 0.23 -1.55
CA GLY A 182 -18.44 -0.26 -2.14
C GLY A 182 -17.57 -1.02 -1.14
N ILE A 183 -17.50 -0.53 0.11
CA ILE A 183 -16.82 -1.21 1.21
C ILE A 183 -17.58 -2.49 1.60
N THR A 184 -18.90 -2.45 1.76
CA THR A 184 -19.70 -3.63 2.10
C THR A 184 -19.60 -4.71 1.02
N LEU A 185 -19.65 -4.36 -0.27
CA LEU A 185 -19.51 -5.32 -1.38
C LEU A 185 -18.13 -5.97 -1.41
N LYS A 186 -17.10 -5.27 -0.95
CA LYS A 186 -15.72 -5.75 -0.81
C LYS A 186 -15.53 -6.62 0.42
N LEU A 187 -16.16 -6.25 1.55
CA LEU A 187 -16.09 -6.95 2.83
C LEU A 187 -17.01 -8.18 2.87
N LEU A 188 -18.06 -8.20 2.05
CA LEU A 188 -18.97 -9.33 1.97
C LEU A 188 -18.16 -10.53 1.48
N PRO A 189 -18.03 -11.61 2.27
CA PRO A 189 -17.41 -12.82 1.82
C PRO A 189 -18.37 -13.47 0.82
N VAL A 190 -18.27 -13.09 -0.45
CA VAL A 190 -18.67 -14.01 -1.51
C VAL A 190 -17.65 -15.13 -1.41
N ASP A 191 -18.14 -16.33 -1.12
CA ASP A 191 -17.41 -17.56 -0.79
C ASP A 191 -16.36 -17.92 -1.85
N VAL A 192 -15.24 -17.20 -1.88
CA VAL A 192 -14.09 -17.51 -2.73
C VAL A 192 -13.05 -18.13 -1.82
N LYS A 193 -12.97 -19.47 -1.89
CA LYS A 193 -11.96 -20.29 -1.22
C LYS A 193 -10.59 -19.58 -1.27
N PRO A 194 -9.94 -19.32 -0.13
CA PRO A 194 -8.61 -18.74 -0.16
C PRO A 194 -7.68 -19.74 -0.85
N VAL A 195 -7.15 -19.36 -2.01
CA VAL A 195 -6.02 -20.09 -2.62
C VAL A 195 -4.81 -19.75 -1.77
N TYR A 196 -4.64 -20.51 -0.68
CA TYR A 196 -3.44 -20.47 0.14
C TYR A 196 -2.29 -20.99 -0.71
N LYS A 197 -1.45 -20.08 -1.20
CA LYS A 197 -0.19 -20.44 -1.83
C LYS A 197 0.70 -20.95 -0.70
N ARG A 198 0.72 -22.28 -0.49
CA ARG A 198 1.67 -22.93 0.43
C ARG A 198 3.06 -22.45 0.03
N VAL A 199 3.70 -21.72 0.93
CA VAL A 199 5.16 -21.65 0.97
C VAL A 199 5.61 -23.09 1.22
N SER A 200 6.14 -23.73 0.19
CA SER A 200 6.78 -25.04 0.33
C SER A 200 8.03 -24.83 1.17
N SER A 201 7.92 -25.09 2.47
CA SER A 201 9.08 -25.34 3.31
C SER A 201 9.83 -26.54 2.74
N ALA A 202 11.00 -26.29 2.14
CA ALA A 202 11.93 -27.35 1.79
C ALA A 202 12.53 -27.93 3.08
N SER A 203 11.81 -28.88 3.68
CA SER A 203 12.35 -29.82 4.66
C SER A 203 12.26 -31.22 4.06
N GLY A 204 13.24 -31.55 3.22
CA GLY A 204 13.44 -32.88 2.64
C GLY A 204 14.54 -33.59 3.40
N SER A 205 14.13 -34.42 4.35
CA SER A 205 14.92 -35.38 5.12
C SER A 205 15.81 -36.27 4.24
N SER A 206 17.11 -36.28 4.52
CA SER A 206 18.05 -37.31 4.08
C SER A 206 17.78 -38.61 4.84
N SER A 207 17.29 -39.65 4.16
CA SER A 207 17.40 -41.04 4.63
C SER A 207 17.10 -42.04 3.51
N ASN A 208 18.15 -42.80 3.17
CA ASN A 208 18.19 -44.27 3.02
C ASN A 208 18.32 -44.94 1.64
N GLY A 209 19.23 -45.92 1.61
CA GLY A 209 19.32 -47.06 0.68
C GLY A 209 20.09 -46.77 -0.60
N GLY A 210 21.28 -47.33 -0.86
CA GLY A 210 21.63 -48.74 -0.73
C GLY A 210 21.34 -49.40 -2.08
N HIS A 211 22.32 -49.41 -2.98
CA HIS A 211 22.28 -50.21 -4.20
C HIS A 211 23.63 -50.89 -4.40
N GLU A 212 23.56 -52.21 -4.32
CA GLU A 212 24.61 -53.19 -4.59
C GLU A 212 25.02 -53.13 -6.06
N ILE A 213 26.32 -53.31 -6.33
CA ILE A 213 26.85 -53.73 -7.63
C ILE A 213 27.82 -54.87 -7.34
N GLU A 214 27.39 -56.09 -7.64
CA GLU A 214 28.23 -57.29 -7.68
C GLU A 214 28.94 -57.41 -9.05
N GLU A 215 30.24 -57.66 -8.94
CA GLU A 215 31.12 -58.54 -9.73
C GLU A 215 30.97 -58.68 -11.25
N GLU A 216 32.06 -58.32 -11.96
CA GLU A 216 32.60 -59.16 -13.02
C GLU A 216 34.14 -59.24 -12.88
N GLU A 217 34.64 -60.48 -12.89
CA GLU A 217 35.98 -60.94 -12.52
C GLU A 217 36.94 -61.00 -13.74
N ASN A 218 38.06 -60.26 -13.68
CA ASN A 218 39.46 -60.62 -14.07
C ASN A 218 39.75 -61.04 -15.56
N PRO A 219 41.02 -61.29 -16.03
CA PRO A 219 42.33 -61.22 -15.35
C PRO A 219 43.53 -60.59 -16.11
N MET A 220 44.59 -60.34 -15.33
CA MET A 220 46.05 -60.44 -15.62
C MET A 220 46.65 -59.78 -16.89
N VAL A 221 47.57 -58.83 -16.71
CA VAL A 221 49.06 -58.95 -16.77
C VAL A 221 49.65 -57.62 -16.29
#